data_AF-A0A3D0XJP4-F1
#
_entry.id   AF-A0A3D0XJP4-F1
#
_cell.length_a   1.000
_cell.length_b   1.000
_cell.length_c   1.000
_cell.angle_alpha   90.00
_cell.angle_beta   90.00
_cell.angle_gamma   90.00
#
_symmetry.space_group_name_H-M   'P 1'
#
loop_
_entity.id
_entity.type
_entity.pdbx_description
1 polymer ?
#
loop_
_entity_poly.entity_id
_entity_poly.type
_entity_poly.pdbx_seq_one_letter_code
_entity_poly.pdbx_strand_id
1 'polypeptide(L)'
;LKTLSGKTHQVITGVALIQWSTRRCLLQAESTDVHFQKLSAEVIRTYLARIQPLDKAGGYAIQEHAELILSELKGSFTNVVGLPVERLRNMLAEWQHIEPA
;
A
#
# COMPACT_ATOMS: atom_id res chain seq x y z
N LEU A 1 -4.53 -10.09 -11.34
CA LEU A 1 -5.98 -9.78 -11.18
C LEU A 1 -6.86 -11.02 -11.01
N LYS A 2 -6.87 -12.00 -11.94
CA LYS A 2 -7.73 -13.21 -11.80
C LYS A 2 -7.55 -13.95 -10.45
N THR A 3 -6.33 -14.02 -9.93
CA THR A 3 -6.00 -14.65 -8.65
C THR A 3 -6.54 -13.91 -7.43
N LEU A 4 -6.70 -12.57 -7.53
CA LEU A 4 -7.14 -11.65 -6.47
C LEU A 4 -8.66 -11.42 -6.51
N SER A 5 -9.31 -11.64 -7.66
CA SER A 5 -10.75 -11.44 -7.85
C SER A 5 -11.60 -12.12 -6.77
N GLY A 6 -12.47 -11.34 -6.11
CA GLY A 6 -13.38 -11.83 -5.07
C GLY A 6 -12.71 -12.25 -3.77
N LYS A 7 -11.45 -11.84 -3.54
CA LYS A 7 -10.67 -12.22 -2.36
C LYS A 7 -10.14 -10.99 -1.64
N THR A 8 -9.83 -11.18 -0.37
CA THR A 8 -9.03 -10.25 0.40
C THR A 8 -7.56 -10.64 0.29
N HIS A 9 -6.70 -9.65 0.06
CA HIS A 9 -5.24 -9.78 0.14
C HIS A 9 -4.65 -8.63 0.93
N GLN A 10 -3.41 -8.79 1.38
CA GLN A 10 -2.70 -7.77 2.15
C GLN A 10 -1.70 -7.02 1.29
N VAL A 11 -1.69 -5.70 1.45
CA VAL A 11 -0.60 -4.85 0.98
C VAL A 11 0.16 -4.36 2.20
N ILE A 12 1.45 -4.69 2.23
CA ILE A 12 2.34 -4.36 3.34
C ILE A 12 3.44 -3.45 2.82
N THR A 13 3.55 -2.24 3.35
CA THR A 13 4.65 -1.32 3.04
C THR A 13 5.54 -1.16 4.26
N GLY A 14 6.82 -1.46 4.08
CA GLY A 14 7.87 -1.18 5.07
C GLY A 14 8.42 0.24 4.92
N VAL A 15 8.69 0.91 6.03
CA VAL A 15 9.30 2.24 6.10
C VAL A 15 10.51 2.18 7.02
N ALA A 16 11.61 2.80 6.58
CA ALA A 16 12.84 2.92 7.34
C ALA A 16 13.24 4.39 7.49
N LEU A 17 13.42 4.84 8.73
CA LEU A 17 14.08 6.11 9.04
C LEU A 17 15.52 5.79 9.47
N ILE A 18 16.50 6.35 8.75
CA ILE A 18 17.92 6.08 8.98
C ILE A 18 18.66 7.41 9.11
N GLN A 19 19.37 7.59 10.22
CA GLN A 19 20.30 8.71 10.42
C GLN A 19 21.71 8.16 10.54
N TRP A 20 22.50 8.39 9.49
CA TRP A 20 23.85 7.83 9.37
C TRP A 20 24.81 8.36 10.45
N SER A 21 24.75 9.65 10.76
CA SER A 21 25.66 10.30 11.71
C SER A 21 25.62 9.70 13.11
N THR A 22 24.43 9.29 13.56
CA THR A 22 24.20 8.69 14.87
C THR A 22 23.94 7.18 14.78
N ARG A 23 24.04 6.59 13.58
CA ARG A 23 23.68 5.19 13.27
C ARG A 23 22.30 4.78 13.80
N ARG A 24 21.37 5.73 13.89
CA ARG A 24 19.99 5.46 14.35
C ARG A 24 19.21 4.84 13.19
N CYS A 25 18.37 3.86 13.51
CA CYS A 25 17.47 3.21 12.57
C CYS A 25 16.13 2.92 13.26
N LEU A 26 15.02 3.27 12.62
CA LEU A 26 13.67 2.91 13.04
C LEU A 26 12.96 2.29 11.84
N LEU A 27 12.51 1.04 12.03
CA LEU A 27 11.82 0.27 11.02
C LEU A 27 10.39 0.03 11.50
N GLN A 28 9.41 0.36 10.66
CA GLN A 28 8.03 -0.03 10.89
C GLN A 28 7.41 -0.48 9.58
N ALA A 29 6.27 -1.18 9.66
CA ALA A 29 5.49 -1.56 8.50
C ALA A 29 4.01 -1.25 8.77
N GLU A 30 3.27 -0.97 7.70
CA GLU A 30 1.82 -0.84 7.73
C GLU A 30 1.21 -1.95 6.87
N SER A 31 0.14 -2.56 7.36
CA SER A 31 -0.61 -3.60 6.63
C SER A 31 -2.01 -3.11 6.34
N THR A 32 -2.51 -3.41 5.15
CA THR A 32 -3.87 -3.02 4.76
C THR A 32 -4.52 -4.16 4.00
N ASP A 33 -5.69 -4.57 4.46
CA ASP A 33 -6.51 -5.57 3.81
C ASP A 33 -7.29 -4.91 2.67
N VAL A 34 -7.14 -5.45 1.47
CA VAL A 34 -7.79 -4.99 0.24
C VAL A 34 -8.71 -6.10 -0.24
N HIS A 35 -10.02 -5.87 -0.22
CA HIS A 35 -11.00 -6.82 -0.76
C HIS A 35 -11.38 -6.44 -2.17
N PHE A 36 -11.14 -7.33 -3.13
CA PHE A 36 -11.55 -7.13 -4.51
C PHE A 36 -12.98 -7.59 -4.73
N GLN A 37 -13.69 -6.84 -5.57
CA GLN A 37 -14.92 -7.31 -6.19
C GLN A 37 -14.67 -8.59 -6.99
N LYS A 38 -15.73 -9.35 -7.28
CA LYS A 38 -15.64 -10.47 -8.22
C LYS A 38 -15.51 -9.90 -9.64
N LEU A 39 -14.34 -10.07 -10.26
CA LEU A 39 -14.00 -9.43 -11.53
C LEU A 39 -14.34 -10.34 -12.71
N SER A 40 -15.08 -9.81 -13.68
CA SER A 40 -15.25 -10.47 -14.98
C SER A 40 -13.99 -10.28 -15.83
N ALA A 41 -13.83 -11.13 -16.86
CA ALA A 41 -12.72 -10.97 -17.81
C ALA A 41 -12.77 -9.62 -18.55
N GLU A 42 -13.97 -9.08 -18.77
CA GLU A 42 -14.17 -7.78 -19.40
C GLU A 42 -13.74 -6.63 -18.49
N VAL A 43 -14.15 -6.63 -17.22
CA VAL A 43 -13.73 -5.64 -16.23
C VAL A 43 -12.20 -5.63 -16.10
N ILE A 44 -11.56 -6.81 -16.06
CA ILE A 44 -10.10 -6.91 -16.01
C ILE A 44 -9.44 -6.25 -17.22
N ARG A 45 -9.94 -6.49 -18.45
CA ARG A 45 -9.40 -5.87 -19.67
C ARG A 45 -9.57 -4.36 -19.65
N THR A 46 -10.78 -3.89 -19.33
CA THR A 46 -11.10 -2.46 -19.28
C THR A 46 -10.24 -1.74 -18.25
N TYR A 47 -10.06 -2.33 -17.08
CA TYR A 47 -9.22 -1.78 -16.03
C TYR A 47 -7.75 -1.69 -16.45
N LEU A 48 -7.18 -2.78 -16.97
CA LEU A 48 -5.78 -2.82 -17.41
C LEU A 48 -5.48 -1.91 -18.59
N ALA A 49 -6.47 -1.56 -19.42
CA ALA A 49 -6.30 -0.59 -20.50
C ALA A 49 -6.20 0.87 -20.00
N ARG A 50 -6.56 1.14 -18.74
CA ARG A 50 -6.63 2.49 -18.17
C ARG A 50 -5.52 2.80 -17.17
N ILE A 51 -4.75 1.82 -16.76
CA ILE A 51 -3.68 1.98 -15.79
C ILE A 51 -2.35 1.50 -16.38
N GLN A 52 -1.24 1.90 -15.78
CA GLN A 52 0.04 1.20 -15.95
C GLN A 52 0.14 0.11 -14.88
N PRO A 53 0.09 -1.20 -15.23
CA PRO A 53 0.08 -2.26 -14.21
C PRO A 53 1.48 -2.79 -13.87
N LEU A 54 2.47 -2.61 -14.76
CA LEU A 54 3.77 -3.27 -14.64
C LEU A 54 4.71 -2.64 -13.61
N ASP A 55 4.43 -1.42 -13.18
CA ASP A 55 5.14 -0.68 -12.13
C ASP A 55 4.50 -0.87 -10.75
N LYS A 56 3.47 -1.71 -10.63
CA LYS A 56 2.66 -1.85 -9.40
C LYS A 56 2.68 -3.28 -8.89
N ALA A 57 3.03 -3.44 -7.61
CA ALA A 57 2.91 -4.73 -6.93
C ALA A 57 1.47 -5.24 -7.00
N GLY A 58 1.29 -6.52 -7.37
CA GLY A 58 -0.05 -7.10 -7.58
C GLY A 58 -0.75 -6.69 -8.90
N GLY A 59 -0.16 -5.78 -9.68
CA GLY A 59 -0.63 -5.38 -11.01
C GLY A 59 -1.90 -4.53 -11.00
N TYR A 60 -2.12 -3.73 -9.96
CA TYR A 60 -3.26 -2.81 -9.86
C TYR A 60 -2.88 -1.49 -9.17
N ALA A 61 -3.68 -0.47 -9.41
CA ALA A 61 -3.57 0.88 -8.85
C ALA A 61 -4.85 1.22 -8.06
N ILE A 62 -4.76 1.33 -6.73
CA ILE A 62 -5.95 1.71 -5.94
C ILE A 62 -6.34 3.18 -6.11
N GLN A 63 -5.45 4.03 -6.63
CA GLN A 63 -5.71 5.46 -6.87
C GLN A 63 -6.32 5.74 -8.24
N GLU A 64 -6.36 4.74 -9.13
CA GLU A 64 -6.86 4.86 -10.50
C GLU A 64 -7.95 3.82 -10.71
N HIS A 65 -9.17 4.28 -11.01
CA HIS A 65 -10.30 3.40 -11.34
C HIS A 65 -10.61 2.33 -10.28
N ALA A 66 -10.46 2.67 -9.00
CA ALA A 66 -10.66 1.77 -7.87
C ALA A 66 -12.08 1.17 -7.86
N GLU A 67 -13.07 1.93 -8.33
CA GLU A 67 -14.47 1.53 -8.43
C GLU A 67 -14.68 0.26 -9.29
N LEU A 68 -13.75 -0.04 -10.19
CA LEU A 68 -13.81 -1.23 -11.04
C LEU A 68 -13.31 -2.51 -10.35
N ILE A 69 -12.53 -2.38 -9.28
CA ILE A 69 -11.83 -3.52 -8.66
C ILE A 69 -12.05 -3.66 -7.16
N LEU A 70 -12.23 -2.56 -6.44
CA LEU A 70 -12.23 -2.50 -4.98
C LEU A 70 -13.65 -2.65 -4.45
N SER A 71 -13.82 -3.57 -3.50
CA SER A 71 -15.08 -3.75 -2.77
C SER A 71 -14.98 -3.18 -1.35
N GLU A 72 -13.85 -3.38 -0.69
CA GLU A 72 -13.62 -2.92 0.68
C GLU A 72 -12.12 -2.69 0.91
N LEU A 73 -11.80 -1.70 1.75
CA LEU A 73 -10.45 -1.40 2.19
C LEU A 73 -10.45 -1.29 3.72
N LYS A 74 -9.63 -2.08 4.41
CA LYS A 74 -9.44 -1.99 5.87
C LYS A 74 -7.99 -1.71 6.18
N GLY A 75 -7.71 -0.47 6.58
CA GLY A 75 -6.36 0.02 6.86
C GLY A 75 -6.11 1.36 6.18
N SER A 76 -4.85 1.63 5.85
CA SER A 76 -4.42 2.90 5.27
C SER A 76 -4.48 2.87 3.74
N PHE A 77 -5.16 3.84 3.15
CA PHE A 77 -5.15 4.04 1.69
C PHE A 77 -3.75 4.41 1.19
N THR A 78 -3.05 5.30 1.91
CA THR A 78 -1.71 5.76 1.53
C THR A 78 -0.68 4.63 1.60
N ASN A 79 -0.86 3.67 2.51
CA ASN A 79 -0.10 2.42 2.54
C ASN A 79 -0.21 1.65 1.21
N VAL A 80 -1.43 1.50 0.67
CA VAL A 80 -1.65 0.78 -0.60
C VAL A 80 -1.13 1.55 -1.81
N VAL A 81 -1.15 2.90 -1.74
CA VAL A 81 -0.50 3.76 -2.74
C VAL A 81 1.03 3.56 -2.74
N GLY A 82 1.62 3.25 -1.58
CA GLY A 82 3.03 2.88 -1.45
C GLY A 82 3.82 3.66 -0.40
N LEU A 83 3.19 4.58 0.34
CA LEU A 83 3.81 5.23 1.49
C LEU A 83 2.75 5.43 2.59
N PRO A 84 2.82 4.71 3.73
CA PRO A 84 1.85 4.84 4.80
C PRO A 84 2.08 6.15 5.56
N VAL A 85 1.46 7.23 5.09
CA VAL A 85 1.69 8.61 5.57
C VAL A 85 1.35 8.73 7.06
N GLU A 86 0.27 8.12 7.51
CA GLU A 86 -0.14 8.16 8.91
C GLU A 86 0.88 7.48 9.82
N ARG A 87 1.41 6.32 9.39
CA ARG A 87 2.48 5.59 10.07
C ARG A 87 3.77 6.39 10.09
N LEU A 88 4.20 6.89 8.94
CA LEU A 88 5.42 7.69 8.81
C LEU A 88 5.37 8.95 9.68
N ARG A 89 4.22 9.63 9.75
CA ARG A 89 4.05 10.79 10.62
C ARG A 89 4.26 10.42 12.10
N ASN A 90 3.71 9.30 12.54
CA ASN A 90 3.90 8.81 13.91
C ASN A 90 5.37 8.41 14.15
N MET A 91 6.01 7.73 13.18
CA MET A 91 7.44 7.41 13.24
C MET A 91 8.30 8.67 13.36
N LEU A 92 7.99 9.73 12.63
CA LEU A 92 8.73 10.99 12.67
C LEU A 92 8.57 11.71 14.02
N ALA A 93 7.37 11.66 14.61
CA ALA A 93 7.15 12.18 15.97
C ALA A 93 7.97 11.39 17.00
N GLU A 94 7.94 10.05 16.93
CA GLU A 94 8.78 9.18 17.77
C GLU A 94 10.28 9.47 17.55
N TRP A 95 10.68 9.68 16.29
CA TRP A 95 12.06 9.96 15.90
C TRP A 95 12.64 11.23 16.52
N GLN A 96 11.82 12.24 16.79
CA GLN A 96 12.26 13.47 17.46
C GLN A 96 12.57 13.26 18.96
N HIS A 97 12.04 12.18 19.56
CA HIS A 97 12.16 11.90 20.98
C HIS A 97 13.15 10.76 21.32
N ILE A 98 13.73 10.10 20.31
CA ILE A 98 14.76 9.08 20.51
C ILE A 98 16.13 9.76 20.64
N GLU A 99 16.74 9.71 21.83
CA GLU A 99 18.13 10.12 22.01
C GLU A 99 19.10 9.11 21.37
N PRO A 100 20.30 9.54 20.92
CA PRO A 100 21.33 8.62 20.44
C PRO A 100 21.76 7.67 21.56
N ALA A 101 21.89 6.38 21.23
CA ALA A 101 22.53 5.39 22.10
C ALA A 101 24.05 5.59 22.15
#